data_AF-A0A357IRZ2-F1
#
_entry.id   AF-A0A357IRZ2-F1
#
_cell.length_a   1.000
_cell.length_b   1.000
_cell.length_c   1.000
_cell.angle_alpha   90.00
_cell.angle_beta   90.00
_cell.angle_gamma   90.00
#
_symmetry.space_group_name_H-M   'P 1'
#
loop_
_entity.id
_entity.type
_entity.pdbx_description
1 polymer ?
#
loop_
_entity_poly.entity_id
_entity_poly.type
_entity_poly.pdbx_seq_one_letter_code
_entity_poly.pdbx_strand_id
1 'polypeptide(L)'
;GEIYDEGEVVQLDIQKTPKRNVYLVRGGMDIDEFFKKFHLSKTELDEDYETVSGWINDRLGGFGKEGDHFEFGPLSVKVKKASPYTVVTAEVTYHPRRKLS
;
A
#
# COMPACT_ATOMS: atom_id res chain seq x y z
N GLY A 1 9.16 35.28 21.34
CA GLY A 1 9.03 33.88 21.77
C GLY A 1 8.86 33.08 20.51
N GLU A 2 9.98 32.62 19.96
CA GLU A 2 10.00 32.04 18.61
C GLU A 2 11.10 30.99 18.60
N ILE A 3 10.75 29.76 18.98
CA ILE A 3 11.47 28.55 18.60
C ILE A 3 10.44 27.46 18.37
N TYR A 4 9.85 27.44 17.17
CA TYR A 4 9.26 26.23 16.64
C TYR A 4 10.35 25.57 15.78
N ASP A 5 11.24 24.82 16.44
CA ASP A 5 12.11 23.86 15.77
C ASP A 5 11.42 22.50 15.85
N GLU A 6 10.51 22.23 14.90
CA GLU A 6 9.99 20.88 14.68
C GLU A 6 10.00 20.63 13.16
N GLY A 7 11.21 20.49 12.63
CA GLY A 7 11.47 20.00 11.27
C GLY A 7 11.14 18.52 11.09
N GLU A 8 10.06 18.02 11.70
CA GLU A 8 9.62 16.64 11.49
C GLU A 8 8.81 16.58 10.18
N VAL A 9 9.48 16.20 9.11
CA VAL A 9 8.82 15.92 7.83
C VAL A 9 7.91 14.71 8.05
N VAL A 10 6.61 14.94 8.26
CA VAL A 10 5.60 13.87 8.41
C VAL A 10 5.67 12.97 7.17
N GLN A 11 6.23 11.77 7.34
CA GLN A 11 6.27 10.77 6.27
C GLN A 11 4.87 10.18 6.11
N LEU A 12 4.12 10.68 5.11
CA LEU A 12 2.79 10.17 4.81
C LEU A 12 2.83 8.70 4.38
N ASP A 13 1.95 7.89 4.97
CA ASP A 13 1.77 6.47 4.62
C ASP A 13 1.22 6.26 3.22
N ILE A 14 0.48 7.22 2.69
CA ILE A 14 -0.04 7.20 1.34
C ILE A 14 0.00 8.59 0.71
N GLN A 15 0.50 8.64 -0.52
CA GLN A 15 0.60 9.87 -1.31
C GLN A 15 -0.03 9.68 -2.68
N LYS A 16 -0.82 10.67 -3.12
CA LYS A 16 -1.31 10.69 -4.51
C LYS A 16 -0.16 11.02 -5.44
N THR A 17 -0.06 10.29 -6.54
CA THR A 17 0.83 10.68 -7.63
C THR A 17 0.11 11.65 -8.58
N PRO A 18 0.82 12.29 -9.53
CA PRO A 18 0.18 13.09 -10.58
C PRO A 18 -0.74 12.28 -11.50
N LYS A 19 -0.58 10.94 -11.54
CA LYS A 19 -1.44 10.06 -12.34
C LYS A 19 -2.76 9.81 -11.63
N ARG A 20 -3.84 9.82 -12.40
CA ARG A 20 -5.19 9.57 -11.89
C ARG A 20 -5.29 8.18 -11.26
N ASN A 21 -5.82 8.13 -10.03
CA ASN A 21 -6.02 6.92 -9.24
C ASN A 21 -4.75 6.11 -8.93
N VAL A 22 -3.57 6.73 -9.03
CA VAL A 22 -2.30 6.08 -8.70
C VAL A 22 -1.73 6.69 -7.44
N TYR A 23 -1.36 5.83 -6.50
CA TYR A 23 -0.90 6.19 -5.16
C TYR A 23 0.44 5.54 -4.88
N LEU A 24 1.29 6.21 -4.11
CA LEU A 24 2.50 5.64 -3.54
C LEU A 24 2.22 5.35 -2.05
N VAL A 25 2.31 4.08 -1.68
CA VAL A 25 1.91 3.55 -0.37
C VAL A 25 3.12 2.97 0.34
N ARG A 26 3.33 3.34 1.61
CA ARG A 26 4.37 2.76 2.46
C ARG A 26 4.00 1.35 2.85
N GLY A 27 4.96 0.43 2.80
CA GLY A 27 4.68 -0.95 3.23
C GLY A 27 4.39 -1.07 4.72
N GLY A 28 4.81 -0.10 5.55
CA GLY A 28 4.46 -0.02 6.97
C GLY A 28 3.08 0.57 7.25
N MET A 29 2.32 0.99 6.23
CA MET A 29 0.95 1.45 6.41
C MET A 29 0.11 0.32 7.01
N ASP A 30 -0.74 0.68 7.97
CA ASP A 30 -1.75 -0.20 8.53
C ASP A 30 -2.70 -0.72 7.43
N ILE A 31 -2.94 -2.04 7.42
CA ILE A 31 -3.71 -2.66 6.34
C ILE A 31 -5.20 -2.28 6.39
N ASP A 32 -5.76 -2.01 7.58
CA ASP A 32 -7.17 -1.64 7.73
C ASP A 32 -7.42 -0.25 7.13
N GLU A 33 -6.54 0.70 7.43
CA GLU A 33 -6.57 2.03 6.81
C GLU A 33 -6.32 1.96 5.29
N PHE A 34 -5.46 1.04 4.84
CA PHE A 34 -5.24 0.81 3.40
C PHE A 34 -6.51 0.32 2.71
N PHE A 35 -7.16 -0.74 3.21
CA PHE A 35 -8.37 -1.26 2.56
C PHE A 35 -9.54 -0.29 2.64
N LYS A 36 -9.73 0.37 3.78
CA LYS A 36 -10.72 1.44 3.94
C LYS A 36 -10.52 2.56 2.91
N LYS A 37 -9.27 2.94 2.61
CA LYS A 37 -8.94 3.96 1.60
C LYS A 37 -9.43 3.59 0.20
N PHE A 38 -9.41 2.30 -0.13
CA PHE A 38 -9.81 1.77 -1.43
C PHE A 38 -11.21 1.16 -1.46
N HIS A 39 -11.99 1.39 -0.40
CA HIS A 39 -13.34 0.87 -0.23
C HIS A 39 -13.40 -0.67 -0.30
N LEU A 40 -12.38 -1.32 0.27
CA LEU A 40 -12.31 -2.77 0.46
C LEU A 40 -12.61 -3.09 1.93
N SER A 41 -13.30 -4.21 2.17
CA SER A 41 -13.59 -4.70 3.52
C SER A 41 -12.73 -5.93 3.84
N LYS A 42 -12.01 -5.92 4.98
CA LYS A 42 -11.30 -7.11 5.47
C LYS A 42 -12.22 -8.32 5.62
N THR A 43 -13.48 -8.09 6.01
CA THR A 43 -14.46 -9.16 6.25
C THR A 43 -14.84 -9.91 4.97
N GLU A 44 -14.69 -9.29 3.80
CA GLU A 44 -14.91 -9.95 2.51
C GLU A 44 -13.70 -10.74 2.03
N LEU A 45 -12.53 -10.53 2.66
CA LEU A 45 -11.24 -11.00 2.15
C LEU A 45 -10.54 -11.98 3.10
N ASP A 46 -11.07 -12.20 4.32
CA ASP A 46 -10.52 -13.11 5.35
C ASP A 46 -9.01 -12.88 5.58
N GLU A 47 -8.60 -11.61 5.74
CA GLU A 47 -7.18 -11.23 5.76
C GLU A 47 -6.66 -10.83 7.15
N ASP A 48 -5.79 -11.67 7.72
CA ASP A 48 -5.11 -11.51 9.00
C ASP A 48 -3.73 -10.84 8.87
N TYR A 49 -3.65 -9.69 8.20
CA TYR A 49 -2.42 -8.89 8.14
C TYR A 49 -2.50 -7.65 9.04
N GLU A 50 -1.34 -7.16 9.46
CA GLU A 50 -1.20 -5.89 10.18
C GLU A 50 -0.75 -4.76 9.24
N THR A 51 0.05 -5.07 8.22
CA THR A 51 0.66 -4.06 7.35
C THR A 51 0.50 -4.40 5.87
N VAL A 52 0.55 -3.36 5.03
CA VAL A 52 0.54 -3.49 3.57
C VAL A 52 1.70 -4.36 3.07
N SER A 53 2.88 -4.30 3.69
CA SER A 53 4.02 -5.15 3.33
C SER A 53 3.75 -6.63 3.60
N GLY A 54 3.20 -6.95 4.77
CA GLY A 54 2.84 -8.33 5.13
C GLY A 54 1.84 -8.92 4.13
N TRP A 55 0.80 -8.15 3.81
CA TRP A 55 -0.17 -8.52 2.79
C TRP A 55 0.44 -8.71 1.40
N ILE A 56 1.29 -7.78 0.93
CA ILE A 56 1.96 -7.90 -0.39
C ILE A 56 2.83 -9.16 -0.44
N ASN A 57 3.61 -9.43 0.60
CA ASN A 57 4.49 -10.60 0.63
C ASN A 57 3.69 -11.90 0.58
N ASP A 58 2.57 -11.98 1.28
CA ASP A 58 1.67 -13.14 1.21
C ASP A 58 1.11 -13.33 -0.20
N ARG A 59 0.61 -12.26 -0.83
CA ARG A 59 0.08 -12.31 -2.19
C ARG A 59 1.12 -12.72 -3.23
N LEU A 60 2.39 -12.43 -2.99
CA LEU A 60 3.52 -12.85 -3.84
C LEU A 60 4.09 -14.23 -3.47
N GLY A 61 3.67 -14.82 -2.35
CA GLY A 61 4.20 -16.10 -1.85
C GLY A 61 5.63 -16.01 -1.30
N GLY A 62 6.08 -14.82 -0.87
CA GLY A 62 7.43 -14.58 -0.36
C GLY A 62 7.79 -13.09 -0.28
N PHE A 63 9.04 -12.78 0.05
CA PHE A 63 9.49 -11.39 0.10
C PHE A 63 9.47 -10.74 -1.29
N GLY A 64 8.61 -9.72 -1.43
CA GLY A 64 8.46 -8.97 -2.67
C GLY A 64 9.75 -8.24 -3.08
N LYS A 65 9.98 -8.15 -4.38
CA LYS A 65 11.13 -7.48 -5.00
C LYS A 65 10.66 -6.31 -5.85
N GLU A 66 11.57 -5.37 -6.09
CA GLU A 66 11.28 -4.23 -6.97
C GLU A 66 10.82 -4.69 -8.35
N GLY A 67 9.67 -4.19 -8.79
CA GLY A 67 9.05 -4.55 -10.07
C GLY A 67 8.00 -5.66 -9.99
N ASP A 68 7.96 -6.44 -8.91
CA ASP A 68 6.91 -7.43 -8.68
C ASP A 68 5.54 -6.74 -8.67
N HIS A 69 4.54 -7.43 -9.22
CA HIS A 69 3.19 -6.90 -9.33
C HIS A 69 2.14 -8.00 -9.27
N PHE A 70 0.96 -7.64 -8.80
CA PHE A 70 -0.21 -8.49 -8.78
C PHE A 70 -1.48 -7.64 -8.83
N GLU A 71 -2.59 -8.30 -9.15
CA GLU A 71 -3.92 -7.71 -9.12
C GLU A 71 -4.70 -8.26 -7.94
N PHE A 72 -5.51 -7.41 -7.31
CA PHE A 72 -6.40 -7.79 -6.22
C PHE A 72 -7.69 -7.00 -6.26
N GLY A 73 -8.76 -7.65 -6.73
CA GLY A 73 -10.05 -6.98 -6.98
C GLY A 73 -9.88 -5.72 -7.85
N PRO A 74 -10.18 -4.51 -7.33
CA PRO A 74 -10.00 -3.25 -8.04
C PRO A 74 -8.57 -2.68 -7.97
N LEU A 75 -7.60 -3.37 -7.37
CA LEU A 75 -6.24 -2.87 -7.21
C LEU A 75 -5.26 -3.54 -8.18
N SER A 76 -4.41 -2.73 -8.80
CA SER A 76 -3.13 -3.18 -9.35
C SER A 76 -2.03 -2.70 -8.42
N VAL A 77 -1.24 -3.62 -7.86
CA VAL A 77 -0.18 -3.31 -6.91
C VAL A 77 1.16 -3.62 -7.55
N LYS A 78 2.11 -2.67 -7.47
CA LYS A 78 3.48 -2.84 -7.96
C LYS A 78 4.49 -2.42 -6.91
N VAL A 79 5.39 -3.31 -6.54
CA VAL A 79 6.49 -3.00 -5.61
C VAL A 79 7.45 -2.02 -6.28
N LYS A 80 7.67 -0.87 -5.64
CA LYS A 80 8.57 0.19 -6.11
C LYS A 80 9.92 0.15 -5.43
N LYS A 81 9.94 -0.22 -4.15
CA LYS A 81 11.15 -0.37 -3.35
C LYS A 81 10.93 -1.46 -2.33
N ALA A 82 11.91 -2.34 -2.18
CA ALA A 82 11.92 -3.39 -1.18
C ALA A 82 13.29 -3.51 -0.52
N SER A 83 13.31 -3.94 0.73
CA SER A 83 14.50 -4.48 1.39
C SER A 83 14.44 -6.02 1.32
N PRO A 84 15.49 -6.74 1.80
CA PRO A 84 15.46 -8.20 1.82
C PRO A 84 14.30 -8.83 2.59
N TYR A 85 13.65 -8.08 3.49
CA TYR A 85 12.64 -8.61 4.41
C TYR A 85 11.28 -7.90 4.33
N THR A 86 11.19 -6.75 3.65
CA THR A 86 9.96 -5.98 3.63
C THR A 86 9.83 -5.11 2.39
N VAL A 87 8.61 -4.96 1.90
CA VAL A 87 8.28 -3.93 0.93
C VAL A 87 8.36 -2.56 1.62
N VAL A 88 9.18 -1.66 1.10
CA VAL A 88 9.32 -0.30 1.62
C VAL A 88 8.23 0.58 1.02
N THR A 89 7.95 0.43 -0.27
CA THR A 89 6.95 1.24 -0.96
C THR A 89 6.37 0.51 -2.15
N ALA A 90 5.07 0.67 -2.37
CA ALA A 90 4.34 0.14 -3.51
C ALA A 90 3.56 1.25 -4.24
N GLU A 91 3.47 1.14 -5.56
CA GLU A 91 2.58 1.92 -6.39
C GLU A 91 1.27 1.15 -6.51
N VAL A 92 0.16 1.78 -6.16
CA VAL A 92 -1.17 1.19 -6.18
C VAL A 92 -2.04 1.95 -7.16
N THR A 93 -2.55 1.26 -8.16
CA THR A 93 -3.53 1.80 -9.11
C THR A 93 -4.91 1.29 -8.74
N TYR A 94 -5.85 2.22 -8.54
CA TYR A 94 -7.22 1.91 -8.17
C TYR A 94 -8.18 1.99 -9.37
N HIS A 95 -8.89 0.89 -9.62
CA HIS A 95 -9.84 0.68 -10.71
C HIS A 95 -11.26 0.56 -10.15
N PRO A 96 -11.96 1.67 -9.83
CA PRO A 96 -13.25 1.65 -9.14
C PRO A 96 -14.39 0.95 -9.90
N ARG A 97 -14.19 0.61 -11.18
CA ARG A 97 -15.16 -0.10 -12.01
C ARG A 97 -14.91 -1.61 -12.13
N ARG A 98 -13.81 -2.11 -11.57
CA ARG A 98 -13.50 -3.54 -11.58
C ARG A 98 -14.12 -4.17 -10.33
N LYS A 99 -14.95 -5.19 -10.51
CA LYS A 99 -15.53 -5.94 -9.40
C LYS A 99 -14.54 -7.01 -8.93
N LEU A 100 -14.60 -7.37 -7.65
CA LEU A 100 -14.07 -8.63 -7.16
C LEU A 100 -14.81 -9.75 -7.90
N SER A 101 -14.07 -10.57 -8.64
CA SER A 101 -14.57 -11.73 -9.39
C SER A 101 -14.51 -12.99 -8.57
#